data_AF-A0A8T3N0T7-F1
#
_entry.id   AF-A0A8T3N0T7-F1
#
_cell.length_a   1.000
_cell.length_b   1.000
_cell.length_c   1.000
_cell.angle_alpha   90.00
_cell.angle_beta   90.00
_cell.angle_gamma   90.00
#
_symmetry.space_group_name_H-M   'P 1'
#
loop_
_entity.id
_entity.type
_entity.pdbx_description
1 polymer ?
#
loop_
_entity_poly.entity_id
_entity_poly.type
_entity_poly.pdbx_seq_one_letter_code
_entity_poly.pdbx_strand_id
1 'polypeptide(L)'
;MLADEWEAADRTAMVGTAIVIAGNRGEEVREQLLDLERLTTSLAHSGAALHAVLPYTAGFVAFAQGRLAETRVLLHESADLYLANLPMSAPANAHAAIWERNASGAREDLASLDAAGLHGPAVEADRMSIRAGIAALEGRTSDALALYREALSAERELGLLWDEALTAIDMATLLGSDLPEAAAAAAAAREILVRLGATPFIERLDAALAEERGRPEPKSRAELGGHDGHLIGDGTVEAGSGLQISRHAKG
;
A
#
# COMPACT_ATOMS: atom_id res chain seq x y z
N MET A 1 -8.48 -8.94 -42.25
CA MET A 1 -7.78 -9.64 -41.14
C MET A 1 -7.28 -8.70 -40.05
N LEU A 2 -6.99 -7.42 -40.33
CA LEU A 2 -6.62 -6.44 -39.28
C LEU A 2 -7.81 -5.85 -38.51
N ALA A 3 -9.04 -5.87 -39.04
CA ALA A 3 -10.20 -5.27 -38.36
C ALA A 3 -10.68 -6.10 -37.15
N ASP A 4 -10.69 -7.42 -37.26
CA ASP A 4 -11.24 -8.31 -36.23
C ASP A 4 -10.33 -8.43 -34.98
N GLU A 5 -9.01 -8.26 -35.14
CA GLU A 5 -8.04 -8.35 -34.04
C GLU A 5 -8.07 -7.14 -33.11
N TRP A 6 -8.32 -5.94 -33.65
CA TRP A 6 -8.43 -4.71 -32.85
C TRP A 6 -9.68 -4.73 -31.98
N GLU A 7 -10.79 -5.23 -32.52
CA GLU A 7 -12.04 -5.39 -31.77
C GLU A 7 -11.90 -6.34 -30.58
N ALA A 8 -11.13 -7.42 -30.73
CA ALA A 8 -10.86 -8.36 -29.63
C ALA A 8 -9.96 -7.77 -28.53
N ALA A 9 -8.92 -7.02 -28.90
CA ALA A 9 -8.03 -6.36 -27.96
C ALA A 9 -8.75 -5.27 -27.14
N ASP A 10 -9.52 -4.42 -27.82
CA ASP A 10 -10.31 -3.35 -27.19
C ASP A 10 -11.37 -3.93 -26.24
N ARG A 11 -12.06 -5.00 -26.68
CA ARG A 11 -13.03 -5.71 -25.85
C ARG A 11 -12.40 -6.28 -24.58
N THR A 12 -11.19 -6.83 -24.68
CA THR A 12 -10.49 -7.43 -23.53
C THR A 12 -10.16 -6.37 -22.48
N ALA A 13 -9.65 -5.21 -22.89
CA ALA A 13 -9.36 -4.11 -21.98
C ALA A 13 -10.64 -3.58 -21.30
N MET A 14 -11.72 -3.37 -22.07
CA MET A 14 -13.00 -2.89 -21.53
C MET A 14 -13.62 -3.87 -20.52
N VAL A 15 -13.59 -5.17 -20.81
CA VAL A 15 -14.07 -6.21 -19.89
C VAL A 15 -13.23 -6.22 -18.61
N GLY A 16 -11.90 -6.13 -18.73
CA GLY A 16 -11.00 -6.01 -17.58
C GLY A 16 -11.34 -4.82 -16.68
N THR A 17 -11.53 -3.63 -17.26
CA THR A 17 -11.93 -2.43 -16.49
C THR A 17 -13.29 -2.61 -15.79
N ALA A 18 -14.28 -3.20 -16.46
CA ALA A 18 -15.59 -3.45 -15.87
C ALA A 18 -15.49 -4.40 -14.66
N ILE A 19 -14.65 -5.44 -14.76
CA ILE A 19 -14.38 -6.38 -13.66
C ILE A 19 -13.72 -5.66 -12.48
N VAL A 20 -12.72 -4.80 -12.72
CA VAL A 20 -12.08 -4.02 -11.65
C VAL A 20 -13.09 -3.14 -10.91
N ILE A 21 -13.96 -2.44 -11.64
CA ILE A 21 -14.99 -1.58 -11.03
C ILE A 21 -15.96 -2.42 -10.18
N ALA A 22 -16.43 -3.55 -10.70
CA ALA A 22 -17.34 -4.46 -9.99
C ALA A 22 -16.66 -5.05 -8.73
N GLY A 23 -15.41 -5.50 -8.85
CA GLY A 23 -14.61 -6.00 -7.73
C GLY A 23 -14.38 -4.94 -6.65
N ASN A 24 -14.04 -3.70 -7.04
CA ASN A 24 -13.89 -2.58 -6.10
C ASN A 24 -15.19 -2.25 -5.37
N ARG A 25 -16.36 -2.55 -5.96
CA ARG A 25 -17.67 -2.41 -5.32
C ARG A 25 -18.07 -3.58 -4.41
N GLY A 26 -17.30 -4.67 -4.43
CA GLY A 26 -17.58 -5.89 -3.69
C GLY A 26 -18.53 -6.85 -4.42
N GLU A 27 -18.71 -6.69 -5.73
CA GLU A 27 -19.51 -7.61 -6.54
C GLU A 27 -18.75 -8.93 -6.78
N GLU A 28 -19.49 -10.03 -6.98
CA GLU A 28 -18.92 -11.33 -7.35
C GLU A 28 -18.48 -11.27 -8.83
N VAL A 29 -17.19 -11.55 -9.08
CA VAL A 29 -16.57 -11.41 -10.41
C VAL A 29 -15.78 -12.65 -10.86
N ARG A 30 -15.88 -13.78 -10.15
CA ARG A 30 -15.06 -14.97 -10.43
C ARG A 30 -15.33 -15.51 -11.82
N GLU A 31 -16.59 -15.63 -12.22
CA GLU A 31 -16.93 -16.14 -13.55
C GLU A 31 -16.42 -15.23 -14.66
N GLN A 32 -16.50 -13.90 -14.45
CA GLN A 32 -15.99 -12.89 -15.38
C GLN A 32 -14.47 -12.93 -15.50
N LEU A 33 -13.75 -13.19 -14.40
CA LEU A 33 -12.30 -13.42 -14.43
C LEU A 33 -11.93 -14.69 -15.20
N LEU A 34 -12.68 -15.78 -15.01
CA LEU A 34 -12.48 -17.02 -15.78
C LEU A 34 -12.78 -16.82 -17.27
N ASP A 35 -13.79 -16.02 -17.61
CA ASP A 35 -14.07 -15.61 -18.99
C ASP A 35 -12.94 -14.77 -19.58
N LEU A 36 -12.41 -13.81 -18.80
CA LEU A 36 -11.28 -12.98 -19.22
C LEU A 36 -10.03 -13.83 -19.47
N GLU A 37 -9.74 -14.79 -18.60
CA GLU A 37 -8.63 -15.73 -18.76
C GLU A 37 -8.77 -16.58 -20.03
N ARG A 38 -9.98 -17.10 -20.32
CA ARG A 38 -10.24 -17.81 -21.58
C ARG A 38 -10.00 -16.92 -22.79
N LEU A 39 -10.45 -15.66 -22.72
CA LEU A 39 -10.30 -14.69 -23.80
C LEU A 39 -8.82 -14.38 -24.06
N THR A 40 -8.05 -14.04 -23.02
CA THR A 40 -6.61 -13.73 -23.16
C THR A 40 -5.81 -14.94 -23.63
N THR A 41 -6.13 -16.16 -23.14
CA THR A 41 -5.50 -17.40 -23.60
C THR A 41 -5.75 -17.66 -25.09
N SER A 42 -6.96 -17.40 -25.58
CA SER A 42 -7.27 -17.54 -27.01
C SER A 42 -6.48 -16.58 -27.91
N LEU A 43 -5.99 -15.49 -27.31
CA LEU A 43 -5.22 -14.42 -27.94
C LEU A 43 -3.73 -14.54 -27.58
N ALA A 44 -3.23 -15.74 -27.26
CA ALA A 44 -1.86 -15.94 -26.77
C ALA A 44 -0.75 -15.45 -27.73
N HIS A 45 -1.04 -15.32 -29.02
CA HIS A 45 -0.09 -14.82 -30.03
C HIS A 45 -0.12 -13.28 -30.16
N SER A 46 -0.93 -12.58 -29.37
CA SER A 46 -1.06 -11.13 -29.38
C SER A 46 0.03 -10.43 -28.55
N GLY A 47 0.11 -9.10 -28.68
CA GLY A 47 1.16 -8.29 -28.05
C GLY A 47 1.12 -8.24 -26.52
N ALA A 48 2.24 -7.83 -25.91
CA ALA A 48 2.46 -7.82 -24.46
C ALA A 48 1.40 -7.05 -23.66
N ALA A 49 0.84 -5.98 -24.22
CA ALA A 49 -0.24 -5.21 -23.60
C ALA A 49 -1.49 -6.05 -23.31
N LEU A 50 -1.82 -7.02 -24.17
CA LEU A 50 -2.97 -7.88 -23.98
C LEU A 50 -2.73 -8.94 -22.91
N HIS A 51 -1.51 -9.49 -22.86
CA HIS A 51 -1.09 -10.44 -21.83
C HIS A 51 -1.11 -9.82 -20.44
N ALA A 52 -0.84 -8.52 -20.33
CA ALA A 52 -0.89 -7.80 -19.06
C ALA A 52 -2.31 -7.60 -18.51
N VAL A 53 -3.37 -7.74 -19.32
CA VAL A 53 -4.75 -7.42 -18.90
C VAL A 53 -5.25 -8.34 -17.78
N LEU A 54 -5.00 -9.65 -17.88
CA LEU A 54 -5.44 -10.60 -16.87
C LEU A 54 -4.77 -10.37 -15.50
N PRO A 55 -3.42 -10.34 -15.38
CA PRO A 55 -2.78 -10.08 -14.09
C PRO A 55 -3.12 -8.69 -13.55
N TYR A 56 -3.28 -7.67 -14.40
CA TYR A 56 -3.75 -6.35 -13.97
C TYR A 56 -5.13 -6.43 -13.32
N THR A 57 -6.09 -7.03 -14.03
CA THR A 57 -7.48 -7.14 -13.57
C THR A 57 -7.59 -7.97 -12.31
N ALA A 58 -6.96 -9.15 -12.30
CA ALA A 58 -6.95 -10.05 -11.15
C ALA A 58 -6.25 -9.41 -9.93
N GLY A 59 -5.17 -8.64 -10.15
CA GLY A 59 -4.45 -7.94 -9.09
C GLY A 59 -5.32 -6.90 -8.38
N PHE A 60 -6.07 -6.07 -9.12
CA PHE A 60 -6.99 -5.12 -8.50
C PHE A 60 -8.19 -5.79 -7.81
N VAL A 61 -8.69 -6.92 -8.34
CA VAL A 61 -9.72 -7.70 -7.64
C VAL A 61 -9.16 -8.31 -6.34
N ALA A 62 -7.93 -8.82 -6.36
CA ALA A 62 -7.25 -9.30 -5.16
C ALA A 62 -7.06 -8.17 -4.14
N PHE A 63 -6.72 -6.97 -4.60
CA PHE A 63 -6.57 -5.79 -3.76
C PHE A 63 -7.86 -5.43 -3.03
N ALA A 64 -8.97 -5.32 -3.78
CA ALA A 64 -10.29 -5.08 -3.22
C ALA A 64 -10.70 -6.15 -2.20
N GLN A 65 -10.34 -7.41 -2.45
CA GLN A 65 -10.69 -8.53 -1.58
C GLN A 65 -9.71 -8.73 -0.41
N GLY A 66 -8.77 -7.79 -0.20
CA GLY A 66 -7.80 -7.82 0.89
C GLY A 66 -6.75 -8.93 0.76
N ARG A 67 -6.56 -9.52 -0.42
CA ARG A 67 -5.49 -10.48 -0.71
C ARG A 67 -4.23 -9.73 -1.13
N LEU A 68 -3.62 -9.08 -0.14
CA LEU A 68 -2.57 -8.08 -0.33
C LEU A 68 -1.27 -8.66 -0.90
N ALA A 69 -0.79 -9.80 -0.37
CA ALA A 69 0.35 -10.50 -0.95
C ALA A 69 0.13 -10.91 -2.43
N GLU A 70 -1.07 -11.40 -2.78
CA GLU A 70 -1.41 -11.78 -4.15
C GLU A 70 -1.52 -10.57 -5.08
N THR A 71 -2.06 -9.45 -4.58
CA THR A 71 -2.10 -8.16 -5.29
C THR A 71 -0.72 -7.80 -5.82
N ARG A 72 0.30 -7.87 -4.94
CA ARG A 72 1.68 -7.50 -5.29
C ARG A 72 2.24 -8.36 -6.40
N VAL A 73 2.08 -9.68 -6.30
CA VAL A 73 2.53 -10.63 -7.35
C VAL A 73 1.89 -10.28 -8.70
N LEU A 74 0.56 -10.14 -8.73
CA LEU A 74 -0.17 -9.94 -9.98
C LEU A 74 0.09 -8.58 -10.62
N LEU A 75 0.16 -7.50 -9.82
CA LEU A 75 0.37 -6.17 -10.37
C LEU A 75 1.84 -5.91 -10.75
N HIS A 76 2.81 -6.58 -10.11
CA HIS A 76 4.19 -6.64 -10.61
C HIS A 76 4.25 -7.38 -11.94
N GLU A 77 3.65 -8.57 -12.04
CA GLU A 77 3.61 -9.33 -13.30
C GLU A 77 3.00 -8.50 -14.44
N SER A 78 1.90 -7.80 -14.18
CA SER A 78 1.29 -6.88 -15.14
C SER A 78 2.25 -5.76 -15.59
N ALA A 79 2.98 -5.13 -14.66
CA ALA A 79 3.89 -4.04 -14.98
C ALA A 79 5.16 -4.53 -15.72
N ASP A 80 5.64 -5.75 -15.40
CA ASP A 80 6.73 -6.41 -16.10
C ASP A 80 6.35 -6.74 -17.56
N LEU A 81 5.11 -7.16 -17.79
CA LEU A 81 4.57 -7.42 -19.13
C LEU A 81 4.32 -6.12 -19.91
N TYR A 82 3.81 -5.08 -19.25
CA TYR A 82 3.47 -3.82 -19.89
C TYR A 82 3.76 -2.63 -18.97
N LEU A 83 4.90 -1.98 -19.18
CA LEU A 83 5.39 -0.87 -18.36
C LEU A 83 4.37 0.27 -18.18
N ALA A 84 3.47 0.49 -19.14
CA ALA A 84 2.44 1.51 -19.03
C ALA A 84 1.41 1.25 -17.92
N ASN A 85 1.37 0.03 -17.35
CA ASN A 85 0.56 -0.28 -16.17
C ASN A 85 1.25 0.14 -14.86
N LEU A 86 2.57 0.36 -14.86
CA LEU A 86 3.34 0.69 -13.67
C LEU A 86 2.81 1.89 -12.87
N PRO A 87 2.39 3.02 -13.48
CA PRO A 87 1.84 4.15 -12.72
C PRO A 87 0.63 3.79 -11.86
N MET A 88 -0.18 2.81 -12.25
CA MET A 88 -1.33 2.35 -11.48
C MET A 88 -0.99 1.16 -10.56
N SER A 89 -0.13 0.25 -11.03
CA SER A 89 0.28 -0.95 -10.29
C SER A 89 1.13 -0.62 -9.06
N ALA A 90 2.12 0.27 -9.19
CA ALA A 90 3.08 0.51 -8.11
C ALA A 90 2.43 1.17 -6.87
N PRO A 91 1.56 2.20 -6.99
CA PRO A 91 0.86 2.74 -5.83
C PRO A 91 -0.03 1.70 -5.15
N ALA A 92 -0.82 0.93 -5.91
CA ALA A 92 -1.65 -0.14 -5.36
C ALA A 92 -0.83 -1.20 -4.60
N ASN A 93 0.32 -1.61 -5.15
CA ASN A 93 1.24 -2.52 -4.48
C ASN A 93 1.84 -1.93 -3.19
N ALA A 94 2.18 -0.64 -3.21
CA ALA A 94 2.69 0.05 -2.04
C ALA A 94 1.63 0.15 -0.94
N HIS A 95 0.37 0.50 -1.26
CA HIS A 95 -0.74 0.46 -0.30
C HIS A 95 -0.94 -0.94 0.28
N ALA A 96 -0.93 -1.98 -0.56
CA ALA A 96 -1.01 -3.37 -0.10
C ALA A 96 0.12 -3.72 0.87
N ALA A 97 1.37 -3.35 0.55
CA ALA A 97 2.51 -3.54 1.43
C ALA A 97 2.38 -2.75 2.74
N ILE A 98 1.90 -1.51 2.68
CA ILE A 98 1.66 -0.65 3.85
C ILE A 98 0.64 -1.30 4.80
N TRP A 99 -0.47 -1.80 4.26
CA TRP A 99 -1.51 -2.48 5.05
C TRP A 99 -1.05 -3.81 5.64
N GLU A 100 -0.09 -4.49 5.02
CA GLU A 100 0.60 -5.68 5.57
C GLU A 100 1.74 -5.34 6.54
N ARG A 101 2.00 -4.06 6.80
CA ARG A 101 3.15 -3.57 7.59
C ARG A 101 4.51 -3.96 7.00
N ASN A 102 4.58 -4.13 5.68
CA ASN A 102 5.76 -4.51 4.93
C ASN A 102 6.51 -3.28 4.38
N ALA A 103 7.34 -2.66 5.22
CA ALA A 103 8.12 -1.48 4.84
C ALA A 103 9.14 -1.75 3.71
N SER A 104 9.70 -2.96 3.62
CA SER A 104 10.55 -3.35 2.49
C SER A 104 9.80 -3.34 1.18
N GLY A 105 8.60 -3.93 1.16
CA GLY A 105 7.76 -3.98 -0.04
C GLY A 105 7.39 -2.58 -0.53
N ALA A 106 6.94 -1.70 0.36
CA ALA A 106 6.62 -0.32 -0.01
C ALA A 106 7.82 0.44 -0.61
N ARG A 107 9.05 0.17 -0.12
CA ARG A 107 10.28 0.75 -0.70
C ARG A 107 10.61 0.19 -2.08
N GLU A 108 10.40 -1.11 -2.31
CA GLU A 108 10.57 -1.74 -3.63
C GLU A 108 9.63 -1.13 -4.67
N ASP A 109 8.37 -0.92 -4.27
CA ASP A 109 7.33 -0.33 -5.13
C ASP A 109 7.62 1.15 -5.43
N LEU A 110 8.06 1.94 -4.44
CA LEU A 110 8.54 3.31 -4.64
C LEU A 110 9.76 3.37 -5.57
N ALA A 111 10.75 2.49 -5.35
CA ALA A 111 11.96 2.44 -6.16
C ALA A 111 11.66 2.07 -7.61
N SER A 112 10.72 1.17 -7.85
CA SER A 112 10.25 0.81 -9.20
C SER A 112 9.62 2.01 -9.90
N LEU A 113 8.77 2.76 -9.20
CA LEU A 113 8.17 3.97 -9.74
C LEU A 113 9.23 5.05 -10.02
N ASP A 114 10.23 5.22 -9.14
CA ASP A 114 11.34 6.19 -9.32
C ASP A 114 12.19 5.82 -10.54
N ALA A 115 12.54 4.54 -10.69
CA ALA A 115 13.38 4.04 -11.78
C ALA A 115 12.73 4.18 -13.17
N ALA A 116 11.40 4.19 -13.24
CA ALA A 116 10.68 4.34 -14.50
C ALA A 116 10.76 5.74 -15.12
N GLY A 117 11.23 6.76 -14.38
CA GLY A 117 11.37 8.13 -14.89
C GLY A 117 10.04 8.79 -15.30
N LEU A 118 8.92 8.27 -14.78
CA LEU A 118 7.59 8.80 -15.02
C LEU A 118 7.38 10.07 -14.17
N HIS A 119 6.92 11.12 -14.83
CA HIS A 119 6.68 12.42 -14.22
C HIS A 119 5.26 12.90 -14.51
N GLY A 120 4.60 13.40 -13.49
CA GLY A 120 3.27 13.99 -13.58
C GLY A 120 2.72 14.29 -12.18
N PRO A 121 1.80 15.26 -12.04
CA PRO A 121 1.28 15.64 -10.73
C PRO A 121 0.70 14.46 -9.93
N ALA A 122 -0.01 13.55 -10.60
CA ALA A 122 -0.56 12.35 -9.96
C ALA A 122 0.54 11.40 -9.44
N VAL A 123 1.54 11.10 -10.27
CA VAL A 123 2.67 10.23 -9.90
C VAL A 123 3.46 10.82 -8.72
N GLU A 124 3.63 12.15 -8.68
CA GLU A 124 4.30 12.79 -7.54
C GLU A 124 3.44 12.74 -6.26
N ALA A 125 2.12 12.82 -6.37
CA ALA A 125 1.21 12.59 -5.24
C ALA A 125 1.32 11.16 -4.70
N ASP A 126 1.34 10.16 -5.59
CA ASP A 126 1.55 8.76 -5.21
C ASP A 126 2.90 8.55 -4.51
N ARG A 127 3.98 9.15 -5.03
CA ARG A 127 5.28 9.07 -4.35
C ARG A 127 5.22 9.67 -2.95
N MET A 128 4.49 10.77 -2.75
CA MET A 128 4.33 11.40 -1.44
C MET A 128 3.55 10.49 -0.48
N SER A 129 2.43 9.90 -0.91
CA SER A 129 1.65 8.98 -0.08
C SER A 129 2.45 7.75 0.32
N ILE A 130 3.20 7.14 -0.61
CA ILE A 130 4.06 5.98 -0.32
C ILE A 130 5.17 6.34 0.68
N ARG A 131 5.82 7.51 0.52
CA ARG A 131 6.84 7.99 1.47
C ARG A 131 6.24 8.24 2.86
N ALA A 132 5.01 8.74 2.94
CA ALA A 132 4.30 8.92 4.21
C ALA A 132 4.07 7.57 4.92
N GLY A 133 3.61 6.56 4.17
CA GLY A 133 3.44 5.20 4.67
C GLY A 133 4.73 4.58 5.19
N ILE A 134 5.83 4.70 4.45
CA ILE A 134 7.16 4.23 4.87
C ILE A 134 7.60 4.94 6.17
N ALA A 135 7.45 6.26 6.25
CA ALA A 135 7.81 7.01 7.45
C ALA A 135 7.02 6.56 8.68
N ALA A 136 5.72 6.29 8.53
CA ALA A 136 4.89 5.80 9.61
C ALA A 136 5.28 4.39 10.05
N LEU A 137 5.58 3.48 9.12
CA LEU A 137 6.09 2.13 9.42
C LEU A 137 7.43 2.15 10.16
N GLU A 138 8.25 3.18 9.93
CA GLU A 138 9.52 3.40 10.63
C GLU A 138 9.36 4.10 12.00
N GLY A 139 8.13 4.39 12.43
CA GLY A 139 7.85 5.08 13.69
C GLY A 139 8.14 6.60 13.64
N ARG A 140 8.34 7.18 12.45
CA ARG A 140 8.56 8.62 12.24
C ARG A 140 7.22 9.34 12.10
N THR A 141 6.38 9.29 13.14
CA THR A 141 4.99 9.77 13.12
C THR A 141 4.84 11.23 12.67
N SER A 142 5.70 12.14 13.13
CA SER A 142 5.64 13.55 12.74
C SER A 142 5.90 13.77 11.24
N ASP A 143 6.90 13.07 10.70
CA ASP A 143 7.28 13.16 9.30
C ASP A 143 6.17 12.56 8.43
N ALA A 144 5.65 11.40 8.84
CA ALA A 144 4.54 10.75 8.16
C ALA A 144 3.30 11.66 8.11
N LEU A 145 2.95 12.29 9.23
CA LEU A 145 1.80 13.20 9.30
C LEU A 145 1.97 14.41 8.37
N ALA A 146 3.17 14.98 8.26
CA ALA A 146 3.45 16.06 7.32
C ALA A 146 3.28 15.58 5.86
N LEU A 147 3.89 14.44 5.51
CA LEU A 147 3.82 13.88 4.16
C LEU A 147 2.39 13.47 3.76
N TYR A 148 1.61 12.88 4.66
CA TYR A 148 0.20 12.57 4.39
C TYR A 148 -0.63 13.82 4.13
N ARG A 149 -0.41 14.91 4.86
CA ARG A 149 -1.13 16.18 4.61
C ARG A 149 -0.82 16.72 3.22
N GLU A 150 0.45 16.66 2.81
CA GLU A 150 0.88 17.10 1.48
C GLU A 150 0.28 16.22 0.37
N ALA A 151 0.35 14.89 0.52
CA ALA A 151 -0.25 13.95 -0.43
C ALA A 151 -1.76 14.17 -0.58
N LEU A 152 -2.51 14.18 0.53
CA LEU A 152 -3.96 14.40 0.53
C LEU A 152 -4.36 15.76 -0.02
N SER A 153 -3.53 16.81 0.17
CA SER A 153 -3.78 18.11 -0.46
C SER A 153 -3.62 18.02 -1.98
N ALA A 154 -2.54 17.42 -2.46
CA ALA A 154 -2.28 17.25 -3.87
C ALA A 154 -3.35 16.42 -4.58
N GLU A 155 -3.76 15.29 -3.97
CA GLU A 155 -4.81 14.42 -4.50
C GLU A 155 -6.15 15.16 -4.62
N ARG A 156 -6.53 15.96 -3.60
CA ARG A 156 -7.73 16.81 -3.64
C ARG A 156 -7.67 17.87 -4.72
N GLU A 157 -6.54 18.56 -4.85
CA GLU A 157 -6.33 19.60 -5.87
C GLU A 157 -6.44 19.03 -7.29
N LEU A 158 -6.02 17.77 -7.47
CA LEU A 158 -6.10 17.05 -8.74
C LEU A 158 -7.45 16.34 -8.97
N GLY A 159 -8.32 16.27 -7.95
CA GLY A 159 -9.59 15.54 -8.02
C GLY A 159 -9.42 14.01 -8.00
N LEU A 160 -8.30 13.51 -7.48
CA LEU A 160 -7.95 12.09 -7.38
C LEU A 160 -8.62 11.45 -6.16
N LEU A 161 -9.93 11.33 -6.23
CA LEU A 161 -10.76 10.86 -5.11
C LEU A 161 -10.41 9.45 -4.67
N TRP A 162 -10.08 8.57 -5.63
CA TRP A 162 -9.72 7.19 -5.33
C TRP A 162 -8.42 7.14 -4.51
N ASP A 163 -7.39 7.84 -4.97
CA ASP A 163 -6.08 7.91 -4.34
C ASP A 163 -6.15 8.58 -2.96
N GLU A 164 -6.93 9.68 -2.83
CA GLU A 164 -7.23 10.31 -1.54
C GLU A 164 -7.80 9.32 -0.52
N ALA A 165 -8.74 8.47 -0.95
CA ALA A 165 -9.35 7.48 -0.08
C ALA A 165 -8.35 6.39 0.35
N LEU A 166 -7.50 5.90 -0.57
CA LEU A 166 -6.47 4.90 -0.24
C LEU A 166 -5.41 5.46 0.71
N THR A 167 -4.90 6.67 0.43
CA THR A 167 -3.94 7.39 1.27
C THR A 167 -4.50 7.63 2.68
N ALA A 168 -5.78 7.95 2.80
CA ALA A 168 -6.43 8.09 4.10
C ALA A 168 -6.60 6.74 4.85
N ILE A 169 -6.82 5.63 4.14
CA ILE A 169 -6.81 4.29 4.77
C ILE A 169 -5.42 3.97 5.30
N ASP A 170 -4.34 4.28 4.56
CA ASP A 170 -2.96 4.12 5.06
C ASP A 170 -2.77 4.91 6.36
N MET A 171 -3.16 6.19 6.35
CA MET A 171 -3.03 7.08 7.50
C MET A 171 -3.79 6.54 8.72
N ALA A 172 -5.04 6.11 8.55
CA ALA A 172 -5.85 5.52 9.62
C ALA A 172 -5.25 4.20 10.14
N THR A 173 -4.76 3.36 9.23
CA THR A 173 -4.12 2.07 9.55
C THR A 173 -2.85 2.28 10.35
N LEU A 174 -1.99 3.21 9.94
CA LEU A 174 -0.67 3.35 10.54
C LEU A 174 -0.61 4.27 11.76
N LEU A 175 -1.41 5.35 11.79
CA LEU A 175 -1.33 6.38 12.82
C LEU A 175 -2.46 6.32 13.86
N GLY A 176 -3.54 5.58 13.57
CA GLY A 176 -4.70 5.47 14.45
C GLY A 176 -5.60 6.72 14.44
N SER A 177 -6.80 6.60 15.02
CA SER A 177 -7.81 7.67 15.01
C SER A 177 -7.69 8.70 16.14
N ASP A 178 -6.74 8.52 17.07
CA ASP A 178 -6.54 9.46 18.19
C ASP A 178 -5.94 10.79 17.72
N LEU A 179 -5.30 10.78 16.55
CA LEU A 179 -4.87 12.01 15.88
C LEU A 179 -6.07 12.64 15.17
N PRO A 180 -6.46 13.89 15.50
CA PRO A 180 -7.61 14.56 14.90
C PRO A 180 -7.54 14.60 13.36
N GLU A 181 -6.35 14.76 12.80
CA GLU A 181 -6.14 14.78 11.36
C GLU A 181 -6.37 13.41 10.70
N ALA A 182 -5.96 12.32 11.35
CA ALA A 182 -6.21 10.96 10.84
C ALA A 182 -7.71 10.63 10.91
N ALA A 183 -8.38 11.03 11.98
CA ALA A 183 -9.84 10.89 12.10
C ALA A 183 -10.59 11.69 11.03
N ALA A 184 -10.16 12.92 10.75
CA ALA A 184 -10.76 13.75 9.71
C ALA A 184 -10.53 13.17 8.31
N ALA A 185 -9.32 12.69 8.00
CA ALA A 185 -9.01 12.02 6.74
C ALA A 185 -9.84 10.74 6.56
N ALA A 186 -9.97 9.92 7.61
CA ALA A 186 -10.80 8.72 7.59
C ALA A 186 -12.28 9.05 7.33
N ALA A 187 -12.83 10.10 7.96
CA ALA A 187 -14.20 10.51 7.71
C ALA A 187 -14.42 10.92 6.24
N ALA A 188 -13.52 11.73 5.68
CA ALA A 188 -13.57 12.14 4.27
C ALA A 188 -13.46 10.93 3.31
N ALA A 189 -12.52 10.01 3.59
CA ALA A 189 -12.36 8.78 2.82
C ALA A 189 -13.63 7.94 2.82
N ARG A 190 -14.30 7.81 3.97
CA ARG A 190 -15.56 7.09 4.08
C ARG A 190 -16.65 7.69 3.19
N GLU A 191 -16.76 9.01 3.12
CA GLU A 191 -17.71 9.69 2.22
C GLU A 191 -17.41 9.40 0.74
N ILE A 192 -16.14 9.44 0.36
CA ILE A 192 -15.70 9.11 -1.01
C ILE A 192 -16.05 7.66 -1.35
N LEU A 193 -15.67 6.72 -0.49
CA LEU A 193 -15.87 5.29 -0.73
C LEU A 193 -17.36 4.92 -0.80
N VAL A 194 -18.19 5.52 0.06
CA VAL A 194 -19.65 5.37 -0.01
C VAL A 194 -20.20 5.86 -1.35
N ARG A 195 -19.76 7.03 -1.83
CA ARG A 195 -20.17 7.56 -3.14
C ARG A 195 -19.75 6.65 -4.30
N LEU A 196 -18.59 6.01 -4.21
CA LEU A 196 -18.09 5.07 -5.21
C LEU A 196 -18.76 3.69 -5.13
N GLY A 197 -19.43 3.39 -4.01
CA GLY A 197 -19.96 2.06 -3.70
C GLY A 197 -18.86 1.06 -3.33
N ALA A 198 -17.70 1.53 -2.88
CA ALA A 198 -16.49 0.72 -2.69
C ALA A 198 -16.50 -0.06 -1.37
N THR A 199 -17.48 -0.95 -1.21
CA THR A 199 -17.78 -1.66 0.04
C THR A 199 -16.56 -2.32 0.71
N PRO A 200 -15.70 -3.07 -0.01
CA PRO A 200 -14.55 -3.73 0.63
C PRO A 200 -13.56 -2.76 1.26
N PHE A 201 -13.40 -1.57 0.67
CA PHE A 201 -12.50 -0.53 1.18
C PHE A 201 -13.12 0.23 2.37
N ILE A 202 -14.44 0.35 2.43
CA ILE A 202 -15.15 0.84 3.62
C ILE A 202 -14.93 -0.13 4.78
N GLU A 203 -15.09 -1.43 4.55
CA GLU A 203 -14.84 -2.45 5.56
C GLU A 203 -13.40 -2.41 6.07
N ARG A 204 -12.43 -2.21 5.17
CA ARG A 204 -11.03 -2.06 5.56
C ARG A 204 -10.77 -0.82 6.41
N LEU A 205 -11.34 0.33 6.02
CA LEU A 205 -11.25 1.55 6.81
C LEU A 205 -11.88 1.37 8.21
N ASP A 206 -13.08 0.78 8.26
CA ASP A 206 -13.79 0.53 9.52
C ASP A 206 -13.00 -0.44 10.43
N ALA A 207 -12.34 -1.45 9.85
CA ALA A 207 -11.45 -2.37 10.56
C ALA A 207 -10.23 -1.64 11.16
N ALA A 208 -9.55 -0.80 10.37
CA ALA A 208 -8.41 0.00 10.85
C ALA A 208 -8.79 0.89 12.04
N LEU A 209 -9.97 1.52 12.00
CA LEU A 209 -10.50 2.33 13.09
C LEU A 209 -10.92 1.51 14.32
N ALA A 210 -11.30 0.25 14.13
CA ALA A 210 -11.72 -0.65 15.22
C ALA A 210 -10.53 -1.27 15.96
N GLU A 211 -9.46 -1.64 15.25
CA GLU A 211 -8.23 -2.19 15.84
C GLU A 211 -7.62 -1.24 16.87
N GLU A 212 -7.62 0.06 16.59
CA GLU A 212 -7.10 1.07 17.53
C GLU A 212 -7.92 1.14 18.83
N ARG A 213 -9.25 1.11 18.73
CA ARG A 213 -10.12 1.12 19.92
C ARG A 213 -9.95 -0.10 20.82
N GLY A 214 -9.46 -1.22 20.27
CA GLY A 214 -9.19 -2.45 21.01
C GLY A 214 -7.80 -2.50 21.65
N ARG A 215 -6.91 -1.54 21.34
CA ARG A 215 -5.55 -1.52 21.84
C ARG A 215 -5.54 -1.13 23.33
N PRO A 216 -4.99 -1.96 24.24
CA PRO A 216 -4.95 -1.61 25.66
C PRO A 216 -4.09 -0.36 25.86
N GLU A 217 -4.59 0.57 26.67
CA GLU A 217 -3.85 1.79 27.05
C GLU A 217 -2.47 1.40 27.58
N PRO A 218 -1.37 1.99 27.07
CA PRO A 218 -0.05 1.73 27.60
C PRO A 218 -0.04 2.19 29.07
N LYS A 219 0.16 1.23 29.99
CA LYS A 219 0.26 1.49 31.42
C LYS A 219 1.16 2.69 31.66
N SER A 220 0.61 3.72 32.28
CA SER A 220 1.33 4.97 32.47
C SER A 220 2.65 4.68 33.20
N ARG A 221 3.69 5.42 32.82
CA ARG A 221 5.05 5.30 33.39
C ARG A 221 5.08 5.51 34.92
N ALA A 222 3.98 5.94 35.55
CA ALA A 222 3.81 5.99 37.00
C ALA A 222 3.69 4.60 37.66
N GLU A 223 3.21 3.57 36.96
CA GLU A 223 3.12 2.21 37.51
C GLU A 223 4.46 1.45 37.52
N LEU A 224 5.46 1.93 36.76
CA LEU A 224 6.80 1.35 36.69
C LEU A 224 7.83 2.05 37.61
N GLY A 225 7.41 3.07 38.35
CA GLY A 225 8.28 3.85 39.26
C GLY A 225 8.21 3.46 40.74
N GLY A 226 7.37 2.48 41.10
CA GLY A 226 7.12 2.08 42.49
C GLY A 226 7.95 0.88 42.95
N HIS A 227 9.27 0.90 42.77
CA HIS A 227 10.13 0.00 43.54
C HIS A 227 11.33 0.75 44.12
N ASP A 228 11.08 1.16 45.36
CA ASP A 228 11.96 1.65 46.42
C ASP A 228 13.46 1.51 46.21
N GLY A 229 14.12 2.63 46.45
CA GLY A 229 15.54 2.68 46.72
C GLY A 229 15.91 1.87 47.96
N HIS A 230 17.00 1.13 47.84
CA HIS A 230 17.86 0.82 48.97
C HIS A 230 19.31 1.12 48.59
N LEU A 231 19.85 2.12 49.27
CA LEU A 231 21.26 2.52 49.31
C LEU A 231 22.08 1.46 50.03
N ILE A 232 23.11 0.87 49.40
CA ILE A 232 24.43 0.46 49.94
C ILE A 232 25.29 0.18 48.69
N GLY A 233 26.53 0.62 48.47
CA GLY A 233 27.51 1.31 49.27
C GLY A 233 28.79 1.42 48.44
N ASP A 234 29.66 2.28 48.95
CA ASP A 234 31.01 2.65 48.49
C ASP A 234 31.91 1.43 48.18
N GLY A 235 32.77 1.55 47.15
CA GLY A 235 33.65 0.47 46.71
C GLY A 235 34.44 0.77 45.44
N THR A 236 35.48 1.59 45.57
CA THR A 236 36.69 1.58 44.72
C THR A 236 37.22 0.17 44.46
N VAL A 237 37.73 -0.11 43.25
CA VAL A 237 39.10 -0.60 42.95
C VAL A 237 39.24 -1.16 41.52
N GLU A 238 40.32 -0.69 40.88
CA GLU A 238 41.20 -1.26 39.85
C GLU A 238 40.81 -1.43 38.36
N ALA A 239 41.64 -0.72 37.59
CA ALA A 239 42.04 -1.03 36.23
C ALA A 239 42.64 -2.44 36.12
N GLY A 240 42.13 -3.21 35.15
CA GLY A 240 42.64 -4.52 34.76
C GLY A 240 42.67 -4.65 33.24
N SER A 241 43.88 -4.68 32.72
CA SER A 241 44.26 -4.75 31.32
C SER A 241 43.79 -6.01 30.57
N GLY A 242 43.46 -5.83 29.30
CA GLY A 242 43.91 -6.69 28.21
C GLY A 242 43.05 -7.89 27.81
N LEU A 243 42.55 -7.89 26.57
CA LEU A 243 42.85 -9.00 25.65
C LEU A 243 42.64 -8.58 24.19
N GLN A 244 43.72 -8.70 23.42
CA GLN A 244 43.72 -8.66 21.95
C GLN A 244 43.04 -9.91 21.39
N ILE A 245 42.23 -9.76 20.34
CA ILE A 245 41.94 -10.85 19.42
C ILE A 245 42.33 -10.41 18.01
N SER A 246 43.33 -11.13 17.51
CA SER A 246 43.95 -11.02 16.20
C SER A 246 42.96 -11.41 15.08
N ARG A 247 42.90 -10.62 14.01
CA ARG A 247 42.29 -11.03 12.74
C ARG A 247 43.37 -11.61 11.83
N HIS A 248 43.17 -12.87 11.43
CA HIS A 248 43.87 -13.54 10.35
C HIS A 248 42.81 -14.18 9.43
N ALA A 249 42.74 -13.69 8.18
CA ALA A 249 42.24 -14.38 6.99
C ALA A 249 42.77 -13.52 5.82
N LYS A 250 43.81 -13.89 5.06
CA LYS A 250 43.91 -14.93 4.02
C LYS A 250 42.74 -14.88 3.03
N GLY A 251 43.04 -14.47 1.80
CA GLY A 251 42.16 -14.44 0.64
C GLY A 251 42.50 -13.26 -0.25
#